data_AF-A0A6A5WT43-F1
#
_entry.id   AF-A0A6A5WT43-F1
#
_cell.length_a   1.000
_cell.length_b   1.000
_cell.length_c   1.000
_cell.angle_alpha   90.00
_cell.angle_beta   90.00
_cell.angle_gamma   90.00
#
_symmetry.space_group_name_H-M   'P 1'
#
loop_
_entity.id
_entity.type
_entity.pdbx_description
1 polymer ?
#
loop_
_entity_poly.entity_id
_entity_poly.type
_entity_poly.pdbx_seq_one_letter_code
_entity_poly.pdbx_strand_id
1 'polypeptide(L)' 'MKEFMNMYSNLVQRCFDDCVNGFESKSLTSREESCVMRCVDKQMKGSQRLGDRFQEQNAAMSQGGGLGR' A
#
# COMPACT_ATOMS: atom_id res chain seq x y z
N MET A 1 8.32 -12.40 10.15
CA MET A 1 8.23 -11.15 10.94
C MET A 1 8.91 -9.95 10.28
N LYS A 2 10.14 -10.07 9.74
CA LYS A 2 10.85 -8.96 9.07
C LYS A 2 10.03 -8.31 7.93
N GLU A 3 9.42 -9.11 7.08
CA GLU A 3 8.61 -8.58 5.96
C GLU A 3 7.36 -7.85 6.43
N PHE A 4 6.69 -8.37 7.44
CA PHE A 4 5.55 -7.71 8.06
C PHE A 4 5.95 -6.35 8.66
N MET A 5 7.09 -6.28 9.36
CA MET A 5 7.57 -5.00 9.91
C MET A 5 7.93 -4.00 8.82
N ASN A 6 8.53 -4.44 7.72
CA ASN A 6 8.80 -3.57 6.57
C ASN A 6 7.50 -3.05 5.95
N MET A 7 6.51 -3.92 5.76
CA MET A 7 5.19 -3.55 5.25
C MET A 7 4.51 -2.53 6.17
N TYR A 8 4.51 -2.78 7.47
CA TYR A 8 3.92 -1.89 8.47
C TYR A 8 4.61 -0.53 8.47
N SER A 9 5.95 -0.48 8.49
CA SER A 9 6.70 0.77 8.45
C SER A 9 6.41 1.57 7.19
N ASN A 10 6.37 0.92 6.02
CA ASN A 10 6.04 1.58 4.76
C ASN A 10 4.61 2.13 4.75
N LEU A 11 3.66 1.38 5.31
CA LEU A 11 2.27 1.79 5.42
C LEU A 11 2.13 3.03 6.32
N VAL A 12 2.78 3.01 7.48
CA VAL A 12 2.76 4.11 8.45
C VAL A 12 3.36 5.36 7.83
N GLN A 13 4.54 5.27 7.21
CA GLN A 13 5.17 6.43 6.57
C GLN A 13 4.28 7.03 5.49
N ARG A 14 3.74 6.19 4.60
CA ARG A 14 2.93 6.67 3.48
C ARG A 14 1.63 7.33 3.91
N CYS A 15 0.93 6.73 4.87
CA CYS A 15 -0.30 7.34 5.39
C CYS A 15 -0.03 8.58 6.23
N PHE A 16 1.13 8.68 6.89
CA PHE A 16 1.55 9.91 7.55
C PHE A 16 1.77 11.03 6.53
N ASP A 17 2.58 10.78 5.50
CA ASP A 17 2.91 11.77 4.45
C ASP A 17 1.66 12.24 3.68
N ASP A 18 0.71 11.35 3.40
CA ASP A 18 -0.49 11.70 2.64
C ASP A 18 -1.56 12.41 3.48
N CYS A 19 -1.71 12.04 4.76
CA CYS A 19 -2.84 12.47 5.58
C CYS A 19 -2.52 13.52 6.64
N VAL A 20 -1.31 13.55 7.20
CA VAL A 20 -0.95 14.43 8.32
C VAL A 20 -0.23 15.65 7.78
N ASN A 21 -1.00 16.71 7.55
CA ASN A 21 -0.50 17.95 6.94
C ASN A 21 -0.64 19.16 7.88
N GLY A 22 -1.46 19.04 8.93
CA GLY A 22 -1.67 20.10 9.91
C GLY A 22 -0.73 19.93 11.10
N PHE A 23 0.23 20.83 11.25
CA PHE A 23 1.17 20.83 12.38
C PHE A 23 0.80 21.85 13.47
N GLU A 24 -0.49 22.17 13.59
CA GLU A 24 -1.02 23.16 14.53
C GLU A 24 -1.25 22.59 15.93
N SER A 25 -1.32 21.26 16.06
CA SER A 25 -1.58 20.59 17.33
C SER A 25 -0.79 19.28 17.45
N LYS A 26 -0.57 18.83 18.69
CA LYS A 26 0.09 17.54 18.98
C LYS A 26 -0.78 16.31 18.72
N SER A 27 -2.08 16.52 18.51
CA SER A 27 -3.07 15.47 18.27
C SER A 27 -3.58 15.54 16.83
N LEU A 28 -3.92 14.39 16.26
CA LEU A 28 -4.58 14.36 14.97
C LEU A 28 -5.95 15.03 15.05
N THR A 29 -6.30 15.76 14.00
CA THR A 29 -7.67 16.24 13.83
C THR A 29 -8.57 15.09 13.38
N SER A 30 -9.88 15.20 13.58
CA SER A 30 -10.86 14.19 13.14
C SER A 30 -10.80 13.91 11.63
N ARG A 31 -10.40 14.91 10.83
CA ARG A 31 -10.16 14.78 9.39
C ARG A 31 -8.95 13.92 9.09
N GLU A 32 -7.85 14.13 9.79
CA GLU A 32 -6.61 13.35 9.62
C GLU A 32 -6.80 11.92 10.10
N GLU A 33 -7.47 11.70 11.23
CA GLU A 33 -7.84 10.36 11.71
C GLU A 33 -8.66 9.60 10.66
N SER A 34 -9.71 10.24 10.13
CA SER A 34 -10.55 9.68 9.08
C SER A 34 -9.77 9.38 7.79
N CYS A 35 -8.80 10.24 7.44
CA CYS A 35 -7.93 10.04 6.29
C CYS A 35 -7.02 8.83 6.48
N VAL A 36 -6.34 8.71 7.62
CA VAL A 36 -5.43 7.60 7.93
C VAL A 36 -6.16 6.27 7.87
N MET A 37 -7.37 6.17 8.44
CA MET A 37 -8.18 4.95 8.37
C MET A 37 -8.52 4.54 6.93
N ARG A 38 -8.87 5.51 6.08
CA ARG A 38 -9.13 5.27 4.66
C ARG A 38 -7.87 4.95 3.87
N CYS A 39 -6.74 5.56 4.23
CA CYS A 39 -5.44 5.31 3.61
C CYS A 39 -5.01 3.85 3.82
N VAL A 40 -5.08 3.37 5.07
CA VAL A 40 -4.74 1.98 5.41
C VAL A 40 -5.61 0.99 4.64
N ASP A 41 -6.93 1.18 4.65
CA ASP A 41 -7.86 0.29 3.95
C ASP A 41 -7.61 0.30 2.44
N LYS A 42 -7.38 1.48 1.84
CA LYS A 42 -7.04 1.63 0.43
C LYS A 42 -5.74 0.89 0.10
N GLN A 43 -4.71 1.02 0.91
CA GLN A 43 -3.40 0.43 0.65
C GLN A 43 -3.44 -1.10 0.78
N MET A 44 -4.17 -1.64 1.75
CA MET A 44 -4.37 -3.08 1.93
C MET A 44 -5.11 -3.69 0.74
N LYS A 45 -6.28 -3.13 0.40
CA LYS A 45 -7.08 -3.57 -0.76
C LYS A 45 -6.33 -3.40 -2.07
N GLY A 46 -5.59 -2.29 -2.21
CA GLY A 46 -4.73 -2.03 -3.37
C GLY A 46 -3.61 -3.06 -3.50
N SER A 47 -2.92 -3.39 -2.41
CA SER A 47 -1.85 -4.39 -2.39
C SER A 47 -2.37 -5.78 -2.73
N GLN A 48 -3.54 -6.17 -2.21
CA GLN A 48 -4.20 -7.43 -2.57
C GLN A 48 -4.53 -7.48 -4.06
N ARG A 49 -5.21 -6.44 -4.57
CA ARG A 49 -5.59 -6.38 -6.00
C ARG A 49 -4.37 -6.41 -6.92
N LEU A 50 -3.30 -5.69 -6.57
CA LEU A 50 -2.05 -5.72 -7.33
C LEU A 50 -1.39 -7.11 -7.28
N GLY A 51 -1.44 -7.78 -6.13
CA GLY A 51 -0.99 -9.16 -5.98
C GLY A 51 -1.72 -10.11 -6.92
N ASP A 52 -3.04 -10.06 -6.96
CA ASP A 52 -3.86 -10.90 -7.84
C ASP A 52 -3.52 -10.67 -9.32
N ARG A 53 -3.44 -9.41 -9.74
CA ARG A 53 -3.09 -9.07 -11.14
C ARG A 53 -1.65 -9.49 -11.48
N PHE A 54 -0.72 -9.34 -10.55
CA PHE A 54 0.67 -9.74 -10.76
C PHE A 54 0.79 -11.25 -10.95
N GLN A 55 0.07 -12.05 -10.16
CA GLN A 55 0.04 -13.50 -10.32
C GLN A 55 -0.54 -13.93 -11.67
N GLU A 56 -1.63 -13.29 -12.12
CA GLU A 56 -2.20 -13.54 -13.45
C GLU A 56 -1.21 -13.25 -14.58
N GLN A 57 -0.54 -12.09 -14.53
CA GLN A 57 0.44 -11.71 -15.55
C GLN A 57 1.69 -12.60 -15.52
N ASN A 58 2.16 -12.97 -14.33
CA ASN A 58 3.30 -13.87 -14.18
C ASN A 58 3.01 -15.27 -14.75
N ALA A 59 1.78 -15.77 -14.56
CA ALA A 59 1.34 -17.04 -15.16
C ALA A 59 1.22 -16.94 -16.69
N ALA A 60 0.71 -15.81 -17.22
CA ALA A 60 0.64 -15.56 -18.66
C ALA A 60 2.04 -15.48 -19.30
N MET A 61 3.00 -14.80 -18.66
CA MET A 61 4.40 -14.72 -19.10
C MET A 61 5.11 -16.08 -19.04
N SER A 62 4.77 -16.92 -18.08
CA SER A 62 5.36 -18.27 -17.96
C SER A 62 4.82 -19.24 -19.02
N GLN A 63 3.61 -19.01 -19.54
CA GLN A 63 3.01 -19.82 -20.60
C GLN A 63 3.32 -19.28 -22.01
N GLY A 64 3.57 -17.97 -22.15
CA GLY A 64 4.10 -17.35 -23.36
C GLY A 64 5.62 -17.47 -23.40
N GLY A 65 6.14 -18.65 -23.72
CA GLY A 65 7.58 -18.91 -23.76
C GLY A 65 8.38 -17.86 -24.53
N GLY A 66 9.42 -17.34 -23.88
CA GLY A 66 10.62 -16.84 -24.53
C GLY A 66 10.57 -15.39 -25.02
N LEU A 67 11.24 -14.53 -24.27
CA LEU A 67 11.96 -13.36 -24.79
C LEU A 67 13.09 -13.85 -25.72
N GLY A 68 12.69 -14.34 -26.89
CA GLY A 68 13.53 -15.05 -27.84
C GLY A 68 12.88 -15.12 -29.21
N ARG A 69 12.56 -13.95 -29.76
CA ARG A 69 12.53 -13.63 -31.19
C ARG A 69 12.51 -12.13 -31.38
#